data_AF-A0A0U5CK04-F1
#
_entry.id   AF-A0A0U5CK04-F1
#
_cell.length_a   1.000
_cell.length_b   1.000
_cell.length_c   1.000
_cell.angle_alpha   90.00
_cell.angle_beta   90.00
_cell.angle_gamma   90.00
#
_symmetry.space_group_name_H-M   'P 1'
#
loop_
_entity.id
_entity.type
_entity.pdbx_description
1 polymer ?
#
loop_
_entity_poly.entity_id
_entity_poly.type
_entity_poly.pdbx_seq_one_letter_code
_entity_poly.pdbx_strand_id
1 'polypeptide(L)'
;MKESSGLHFIEKSDDLFRYTSGRWLVDEKAQQQMRYVKFNLDNLCHLAAAHFSDATKCIRVVKLEGNFNKALVLTMNDGNEVIAKLPCPNAGPQSLTTASEVATLKFLQSKTSIRVPRVFAWNSDAANPVGAEYIIMEKISGVALAETWATMNTLERYK
;
A
#
# COMPACT_ATOMS: atom_id res chain seq x y z
N MET A 1 21.42 19.67 -25.42
CA MET A 1 19.95 19.74 -25.34
C MET A 1 19.37 18.50 -25.99
N LYS A 2 19.01 17.50 -25.19
CA LYS A 2 18.14 16.39 -25.59
C LYS A 2 17.15 16.24 -24.44
N GLU A 3 15.90 16.53 -24.74
CA GLU A 3 14.76 16.40 -23.83
C GLU A 3 14.65 14.95 -23.38
N SER A 4 14.72 14.72 -22.07
CA SER A 4 14.35 13.46 -21.46
C SER A 4 12.84 13.41 -21.35
N SER A 5 12.18 12.75 -22.30
CA SER A 5 10.77 12.38 -22.21
C SER A 5 10.57 11.53 -20.96
N GLY A 6 9.98 12.12 -19.92
CA GLY A 6 9.64 11.45 -18.67
C GLY A 6 8.68 10.30 -18.93
N LEU A 7 9.14 9.08 -18.64
CA LEU A 7 8.32 7.90 -18.80
C LEU A 7 7.24 7.87 -17.71
N HIS A 8 6.01 8.24 -18.09
CA HIS A 8 4.80 7.97 -17.33
C HIS A 8 4.53 6.45 -17.38
N PHE A 9 5.04 5.70 -16.41
CA PHE A 9 4.74 4.27 -16.28
C PHE A 9 3.66 4.04 -15.22
N ILE A 10 2.41 3.94 -15.68
CA ILE A 10 1.34 3.29 -14.92
C ILE A 10 1.31 1.84 -15.41
N GLU A 11 1.77 0.92 -14.57
CA GLU A 11 1.76 -0.51 -14.89
C GLU A 11 0.30 -1.02 -14.87
N LYS A 12 -0.38 -0.97 -16.01
CA LYS A 12 -1.72 -1.58 -16.19
C LYS A 12 -1.59 -3.09 -16.44
N SER A 13 -0.74 -3.78 -15.68
CA SER A 13 -0.59 -5.23 -15.77
C SER A 13 -1.59 -5.94 -14.87
N ASP A 14 -2.07 -7.11 -15.30
CA ASP A 14 -2.86 -8.03 -14.46
C ASP A 14 -2.06 -8.48 -13.22
N ASP A 15 -0.73 -8.30 -13.26
CA ASP A 15 0.18 -8.54 -12.14
C ASP A 15 -0.15 -7.70 -10.92
N LEU A 16 -0.73 -6.51 -11.06
CA LEU A 16 -1.15 -5.70 -9.89
C LEU A 16 -2.19 -6.44 -9.02
N PHE A 17 -3.02 -7.27 -9.64
CA PHE A 17 -4.10 -7.99 -8.96
C PHE A 17 -3.64 -9.35 -8.42
N ARG A 18 -2.63 -9.96 -9.05
CA ARG A 18 -2.12 -11.30 -8.71
C ARG A 18 -1.04 -11.26 -7.64
N TYR A 19 -0.77 -12.41 -7.03
CA TYR A 19 0.42 -12.63 -6.22
C TYR A 19 1.58 -13.07 -7.13
N THR A 20 2.74 -12.41 -7.03
CA THR A 20 3.92 -12.61 -7.90
C THR A 20 5.23 -12.82 -7.13
N SER A 21 5.27 -12.62 -5.81
CA SER A 21 6.47 -12.69 -4.97
C SER A 21 6.86 -14.10 -4.56
N GLY A 22 6.16 -15.13 -5.03
CA GLY A 22 6.50 -16.52 -4.73
C GLY A 22 5.48 -17.54 -5.23
N ARG A 23 5.73 -18.80 -4.88
CA ARG A 23 4.91 -19.96 -5.23
C ARG A 23 4.71 -20.87 -4.01
N TRP A 24 3.70 -21.72 -4.07
CA TRP A 24 3.43 -22.70 -3.03
C TRP A 24 3.66 -24.12 -3.54
N LEU A 25 4.26 -24.96 -2.69
CA LEU A 25 4.45 -26.38 -2.98
C LEU A 25 3.12 -27.16 -2.93
N VAL A 26 2.13 -26.66 -2.18
CA VAL A 26 0.82 -27.29 -1.97
C VAL A 26 -0.28 -26.27 -2.24
N ASP A 27 -1.36 -26.71 -2.90
CA ASP A 27 -2.58 -25.93 -3.17
C ASP A 27 -2.36 -24.56 -3.84
N GLU A 28 -1.37 -24.48 -4.73
CA GLU A 28 -0.95 -23.21 -5.33
C GLU A 28 -2.10 -22.39 -5.93
N LYS A 29 -3.00 -23.03 -6.69
CA LYS A 29 -4.14 -22.34 -7.30
C LYS A 29 -5.04 -21.69 -6.24
N ALA A 30 -5.30 -22.38 -5.13
CA ALA A 30 -6.09 -21.84 -4.04
C ALA A 30 -5.35 -20.68 -3.34
N GLN A 31 -4.04 -20.83 -3.11
CA GLN A 31 -3.23 -19.78 -2.50
C GLN A 31 -3.17 -18.50 -3.35
N GLN A 32 -3.09 -18.65 -4.68
CA GLN A 32 -3.15 -17.54 -5.62
C GLN A 32 -4.53 -16.87 -5.63
N GLN A 33 -5.62 -17.65 -5.66
CA GLN A 33 -6.99 -17.13 -5.63
C GLN A 33 -7.28 -16.34 -4.34
N MET A 34 -6.85 -16.86 -3.18
CA MET A 34 -7.01 -16.18 -1.90
C MET A 34 -6.22 -14.88 -1.76
N ARG A 35 -5.27 -14.62 -2.67
CA ARG A 35 -4.46 -13.39 -2.73
C ARG A 35 -4.71 -12.57 -3.97
N TYR A 36 -5.73 -12.91 -4.75
CA TYR A 36 -6.17 -12.13 -5.87
C TYR A 36 -7.13 -11.04 -5.40
N VAL A 37 -6.87 -9.80 -5.79
CA VAL A 37 -7.76 -8.66 -5.50
C VAL A 37 -7.92 -7.87 -6.79
N LYS A 38 -9.13 -7.86 -7.36
CA LYS A 38 -9.47 -6.97 -8.47
C LYS A 38 -9.88 -5.62 -7.90
N PHE A 39 -9.38 -4.54 -8.49
CA PHE A 39 -9.76 -3.18 -8.14
C PHE A 39 -9.63 -2.26 -9.36
N ASN A 40 -10.29 -1.10 -9.29
CA ASN A 40 -10.18 -0.04 -10.28
C ASN A 40 -8.97 0.86 -9.93
N LEU A 41 -7.88 0.70 -10.68
CA LEU A 41 -6.64 1.45 -10.45
C LEU A 41 -6.83 2.96 -10.66
N ASP A 42 -7.58 3.36 -11.69
CA ASP A 42 -7.77 4.77 -12.03
C ASP A 42 -8.50 5.51 -10.89
N ASN A 43 -9.55 4.88 -10.32
CA ASN A 43 -10.26 5.43 -9.15
C ASN A 43 -9.39 5.47 -7.89
N LEU A 44 -8.57 4.44 -7.65
CA LEU A 44 -7.65 4.41 -6.52
C LEU A 44 -6.59 5.53 -6.62
N CYS A 45 -6.02 5.71 -7.81
CA CYS A 45 -5.07 6.78 -8.13
C CYS A 45 -5.71 8.17 -7.98
N HIS A 46 -6.94 8.34 -8.46
CA HIS A 46 -7.68 9.59 -8.32
C HIS A 46 -7.94 9.95 -6.87
N LEU A 47 -8.44 9.01 -6.06
CA LEU A 47 -8.66 9.20 -4.62
C LEU A 47 -7.38 9.57 -3.89
N ALA A 48 -6.27 8.92 -4.22
CA ALA A 48 -4.98 9.23 -3.62
C ALA A 48 -4.47 10.63 -3.98
N ALA A 49 -4.59 11.02 -5.25
CA ALA A 49 -4.13 12.33 -5.73
C ALA A 49 -4.94 13.49 -5.15
N ALA A 50 -6.24 13.29 -4.92
CA ALA A 50 -7.17 14.30 -4.38
C ALA A 50 -6.79 14.82 -2.97
N HIS A 51 -5.86 14.16 -2.27
CA HIS A 51 -5.37 14.60 -0.96
C HIS A 51 -4.27 15.68 -1.00
N PHE A 52 -3.78 16.05 -2.20
CA PHE A 52 -2.68 16.99 -2.36
C PHE A 52 -3.14 18.32 -2.98
N SER A 53 -3.42 18.33 -4.28
CA SER A 53 -3.94 19.49 -5.01
C SER A 53 -4.78 19.06 -6.22
N ASP A 54 -5.60 19.95 -6.76
CA ASP A 54 -6.42 19.67 -7.94
C ASP A 54 -5.59 19.35 -9.20
N ALA A 55 -4.35 19.82 -9.26
CA ALA A 55 -3.41 19.54 -10.35
C ALA A 55 -2.61 18.24 -10.13
N THR A 56 -2.68 17.65 -8.94
CA THR A 56 -1.93 16.45 -8.60
C THR A 56 -2.50 15.24 -9.35
N LYS A 57 -1.60 14.43 -9.93
CA LYS A 57 -1.93 13.22 -10.67
C LYS A 57 -0.99 12.10 -10.27
N CYS A 58 -1.52 10.89 -10.12
CA CYS A 58 -0.69 9.70 -9.97
C CYS A 58 -0.02 9.38 -11.30
N ILE A 59 1.32 9.32 -11.30
CA ILE A 59 2.14 9.09 -12.50
C ILE A 59 2.85 7.75 -12.49
N ARG A 60 2.93 7.10 -11.34
CA ARG A 60 3.61 5.81 -11.18
C ARG A 60 2.99 4.99 -10.06
N VAL A 61 2.87 3.70 -10.32
CA VAL A 61 2.33 2.70 -9.39
C VAL A 61 3.34 1.57 -9.32
N VAL A 62 3.80 1.25 -8.11
CA VAL A 62 4.73 0.13 -7.87
C VAL A 62 4.10 -0.80 -6.86
N LYS A 63 3.97 -2.09 -7.20
CA LYS A 63 3.50 -3.11 -6.27
C LYS A 63 4.67 -3.56 -5.38
N LEU A 64 4.55 -3.34 -4.07
CA LEU A 64 5.49 -3.89 -3.07
C LEU A 64 5.13 -5.34 -2.71
N GLU A 65 3.83 -5.64 -2.75
CA GLU A 65 3.21 -6.95 -2.46
C GLU A 65 3.46 -7.50 -1.04
N GLY A 66 2.38 -7.86 -0.34
CA GLY A 66 2.42 -8.61 0.90
C GLY A 66 1.65 -9.93 0.81
N ASN A 67 1.82 -10.79 1.80
CA ASN A 67 1.14 -12.09 1.85
C ASN A 67 -0.38 -12.00 2.09
N PHE A 68 -0.82 -10.92 2.73
CA PHE A 68 -2.21 -10.68 3.13
C PHE A 68 -2.81 -9.41 2.51
N ASN A 69 -2.01 -8.63 1.78
CA ASN A 69 -2.46 -7.37 1.20
C ASN A 69 -1.76 -7.12 -0.14
N LYS A 70 -2.46 -6.48 -1.07
CA LYS A 70 -1.83 -5.72 -2.14
C LYS A 70 -1.40 -4.38 -1.57
N ALA A 71 -0.09 -4.18 -1.45
CA ALA A 71 0.51 -2.91 -1.06
C ALA A 71 1.12 -2.27 -2.31
N LEU A 72 0.65 -1.06 -2.63
CA LEU A 72 1.08 -0.28 -3.77
C LEU A 72 1.68 1.03 -3.29
N VAL A 73 2.85 1.40 -3.83
CA VAL A 73 3.35 2.77 -3.76
C VAL A 73 2.77 3.54 -4.93
N LEU A 74 2.03 4.61 -4.64
CA LEU A 74 1.51 5.54 -5.64
C LEU A 74 2.37 6.80 -5.58
N THR A 75 3.07 7.11 -6.67
CA THR A 75 3.87 8.33 -6.80
C THR A 75 3.09 9.35 -7.63
N MET A 76 3.00 10.57 -7.12
CA MET A 76 2.34 11.72 -7.74
C MET A 76 3.31 12.56 -8.57
N ASN A 77 2.79 13.38 -9.49
CA ASN A 77 3.57 14.29 -10.34
C ASN A 77 4.29 15.41 -9.57
N ASP A 78 3.82 15.74 -8.38
CA ASP A 78 4.44 16.72 -7.47
C ASP A 78 5.51 16.10 -6.54
N GLY A 79 5.80 14.81 -6.72
CA GLY A 79 6.78 14.08 -5.91
C GLY A 79 6.23 13.48 -4.63
N ASN A 80 4.97 13.73 -4.26
CA ASN A 80 4.35 13.07 -3.12
C ASN A 80 4.19 11.57 -3.36
N GLU A 81 4.33 10.78 -2.30
CA GLU A 81 4.13 9.33 -2.34
C GLU A 81 3.19 8.86 -1.22
N VAL A 82 2.31 7.93 -1.56
CA VAL A 82 1.41 7.28 -0.60
C VAL A 82 1.48 5.76 -0.75
N ILE A 83 1.09 5.06 0.31
CA ILE A 83 0.81 3.63 0.26
C ILE A 83 -0.70 3.45 0.11
N ALA A 84 -1.10 2.73 -0.94
CA ALA A 84 -2.43 2.16 -1.02
C ALA A 84 -2.35 0.68 -0.64
N LYS A 85 -3.13 0.29 0.37
CA LYS A 85 -3.19 -1.09 0.85
C LYS A 85 -4.59 -1.65 0.65
N LEU A 86 -4.69 -2.78 -0.03
CA LEU A 86 -5.94 -3.51 -0.25
C LEU A 86 -5.81 -4.90 0.38
N PRO A 87 -6.64 -5.26 1.37
CA PRO A 87 -6.58 -6.58 1.99
C PRO A 87 -6.98 -7.66 0.98
N CYS A 88 -6.23 -8.76 1.02
CA CYS A 88 -6.56 -9.96 0.28
C CYS A 88 -7.68 -10.75 1.01
N PRO A 89 -8.43 -11.62 0.31
CA PRO A 89 -9.42 -12.49 0.95
C PRO A 89 -8.90 -13.32 2.14
N ASN A 90 -7.60 -13.67 2.17
CA ASN A 90 -6.97 -14.37 3.30
C ASN A 90 -6.57 -13.48 4.49
N ALA A 91 -6.80 -12.17 4.44
CA ALA A 91 -6.38 -11.24 5.48
C ALA A 91 -7.21 -11.34 6.78
N GLY A 92 -8.34 -12.05 6.73
CA GLY A 92 -9.26 -12.19 7.84
C GLY A 92 -10.68 -11.77 7.46
N PRO A 93 -11.55 -11.51 8.45
CA PRO A 93 -12.91 -11.07 8.20
C PRO A 93 -12.94 -9.76 7.41
N GLN A 94 -13.68 -9.76 6.30
CA GLN A 94 -13.91 -8.58 5.48
C GLN A 94 -14.44 -7.42 6.32
N SER A 95 -14.08 -6.20 5.92
CA SER A 95 -14.36 -4.93 6.59
C SER A 95 -13.67 -4.75 7.95
N LEU A 96 -13.69 -5.77 8.83
CA LEU A 96 -13.13 -5.68 10.18
C LEU A 96 -11.61 -5.52 10.17
N THR A 97 -10.89 -6.22 9.28
CA THR A 97 -9.43 -6.08 9.19
C THR A 97 -9.04 -4.63 8.84
N THR A 98 -9.68 -4.05 7.83
CA THR A 98 -9.46 -2.65 7.41
C THR A 98 -9.83 -1.67 8.52
N ALA A 99 -11.03 -1.80 9.09
CA ALA A 99 -11.51 -0.89 10.13
C ALA A 99 -10.65 -0.95 11.40
N SER A 100 -10.26 -2.16 11.83
CA SER A 100 -9.43 -2.39 13.02
C SER A 100 -8.05 -1.77 12.86
N GLU A 101 -7.43 -1.91 11.69
CA GLU A 101 -6.14 -1.30 11.42
C GLU A 101 -6.21 0.23 11.46
N VAL A 102 -7.20 0.82 10.78
CA VAL A 102 -7.39 2.28 10.79
C VAL A 102 -7.65 2.79 12.21
N ALA A 103 -8.48 2.10 12.99
CA ALA A 103 -8.74 2.43 14.39
C ALA A 103 -7.45 2.39 15.22
N THR A 104 -6.62 1.37 15.00
CA THR A 104 -5.33 1.20 15.70
C THR A 104 -4.35 2.31 15.34
N LEU A 105 -4.19 2.65 14.06
CA LEU A 105 -3.32 3.74 13.62
C LEU A 105 -3.75 5.08 14.21
N LYS A 106 -5.05 5.39 14.19
CA LYS A 106 -5.59 6.61 14.80
C LYS A 106 -5.38 6.64 16.31
N PHE A 107 -5.59 5.50 16.99
CA PHE A 107 -5.35 5.39 18.42
C PHE A 107 -3.88 5.69 18.76
N LEU A 108 -2.93 4.99 18.11
CA LEU A 108 -1.49 5.17 18.34
C LEU A 108 -1.04 6.61 18.08
N GLN A 109 -1.51 7.21 16.99
CA GLN A 109 -1.22 8.61 16.66
C GLN A 109 -1.72 9.58 17.73
N SER A 110 -2.88 9.30 18.35
CA SER A 110 -3.47 10.18 19.36
C SER A 110 -2.96 9.95 20.79
N LYS A 111 -2.42 8.76 21.09
CA LYS A 111 -2.09 8.33 22.47
C LYS A 111 -0.61 8.11 22.73
N THR A 112 0.22 8.12 21.70
CA THR A 112 1.66 7.85 21.84
C THR A 112 2.49 8.85 21.05
N SER A 113 3.79 8.93 21.36
CA SER A 113 4.77 9.67 20.55
C SER A 113 5.33 8.86 19.38
N ILE A 114 4.92 7.59 19.23
CA ILE A 114 5.42 6.71 18.18
C ILE A 114 4.88 7.20 16.84
N ARG A 115 5.79 7.43 15.88
CA ARG A 115 5.40 7.80 14.52
C ARG A 115 4.76 6.59 13.83
N VAL A 116 3.47 6.71 13.55
CA VAL A 116 2.70 5.75 12.74
C VAL A 116 2.20 6.42 11.45
N PRO A 117 1.92 5.65 10.38
CA PRO A 117 1.42 6.23 9.14
C PRO A 117 0.13 7.00 9.35
N ARG A 118 0.05 8.23 8.83
CA ARG A 118 -1.21 8.96 8.75
C ARG A 118 -2.13 8.30 7.72
N VAL A 119 -3.37 8.01 8.11
CA VAL A 119 -4.42 7.56 7.17
C VAL A 119 -5.01 8.78 6.45
N PHE A 120 -4.97 8.79 5.12
CA PHE A 120 -5.56 9.84 4.29
C PHE A 120 -7.02 9.52 3.92
N ALA A 121 -7.27 8.30 3.44
CA ALA A 121 -8.60 7.80 3.14
C ALA A 121 -8.65 6.28 3.35
N TRP A 122 -9.84 5.75 3.58
CA TRP A 122 -10.06 4.32 3.66
C TRP A 122 -11.54 4.03 3.40
N ASN A 123 -11.84 2.85 2.90
CA ASN A 123 -13.19 2.32 2.84
C ASN A 123 -13.14 0.80 2.99
N SER A 124 -13.97 0.27 3.88
CA SER A 124 -14.04 -1.15 4.21
C SER A 124 -15.20 -1.88 3.51
N ASP A 125 -16.00 -1.16 2.71
CA ASP A 125 -17.04 -1.73 1.86
C ASP A 125 -16.54 -1.77 0.41
N ALA A 126 -16.48 -2.98 -0.18
CA ALA A 126 -16.05 -3.18 -1.56
C ALA A 126 -17.02 -2.63 -2.62
N ALA A 127 -18.25 -2.22 -2.25
CA ALA A 127 -19.19 -1.56 -3.15
C ALA A 127 -18.78 -0.14 -3.56
N ASN A 128 -17.67 0.37 -3.02
CA ASN A 128 -17.12 1.68 -3.37
C ASN A 128 -16.53 1.72 -4.80
N PRO A 129 -16.26 2.90 -5.39
CA PRO A 129 -15.76 3.02 -6.76
C PRO A 129 -14.43 2.32 -7.07
N VAL A 130 -13.59 2.04 -6.08
CA VAL A 130 -12.37 1.21 -6.24
C VAL A 130 -12.72 -0.26 -6.46
N GLY A 131 -13.90 -0.72 -6.03
CA GLY A 131 -14.34 -2.11 -6.16
C GLY A 131 -13.66 -3.07 -5.18
N ALA A 132 -12.96 -2.55 -4.18
CA ALA A 132 -12.25 -3.31 -3.15
C ALA A 132 -12.10 -2.47 -1.88
N GLU A 133 -11.90 -3.14 -0.75
CA GLU A 133 -11.46 -2.49 0.48
C GLU A 133 -10.09 -1.83 0.28
N TYR A 134 -9.88 -0.67 0.90
CA TYR A 134 -8.59 0.01 0.82
C TYR A 134 -8.28 0.89 2.03
N ILE A 135 -6.99 1.12 2.23
CA ILE A 135 -6.42 2.18 3.07
C ILE A 135 -5.40 2.93 2.22
N ILE A 136 -5.58 4.24 2.06
CA ILE A 136 -4.58 5.16 1.51
C ILE A 136 -3.93 5.87 2.70
N MET A 137 -2.62 5.73 2.85
CA MET A 137 -1.88 6.22 4.00
C MET A 137 -0.49 6.74 3.62
N GLU A 138 0.11 7.49 4.54
CA GLU A 138 1.47 8.02 4.44
C GLU A 138 2.48 6.89 4.16
N LYS A 139 3.36 7.12 3.20
CA LYS A 139 4.57 6.32 3.04
C LYS A 139 5.62 6.81 4.03
N ILE A 140 5.89 6.04 5.09
CA ILE A 140 6.98 6.35 6.02
C ILE A 140 8.33 6.03 5.36
N SER A 141 9.24 7.00 5.40
CA SER A 141 10.63 6.79 5.00
C SER A 141 11.38 6.10 6.12
N GLY A 142 12.04 4.99 5.82
CA GLY A 142 12.83 4.23 6.77
C GLY A 142 13.34 2.93 6.16
N VAL A 143 14.15 2.23 6.95
CA VAL A 143 14.64 0.87 6.66
C VAL A 143 14.10 -0.07 7.72
N ALA A 144 13.78 -1.30 7.33
CA ALA A 144 13.31 -2.28 8.30
C ALA A 144 14.43 -2.58 9.30
N LEU A 145 14.13 -2.59 10.60
CA LEU A 145 15.14 -2.84 11.64
C LEU A 145 15.91 -4.15 11.39
N ALA A 146 15.23 -5.17 10.87
CA ALA A 146 15.84 -6.46 10.52
C ALA A 146 16.98 -6.34 9.48
N GLU A 147 16.92 -5.36 8.57
CA GLU A 147 17.94 -5.14 7.54
C GLU A 147 19.22 -4.53 8.10
N THR A 148 19.11 -3.68 9.13
CA THR A 148 20.25 -2.98 9.73
C THR A 148 20.71 -3.61 11.05
N TRP A 149 19.93 -4.50 11.65
CA TRP A 149 20.18 -5.04 12.99
C TRP A 149 21.59 -5.62 13.14
N ALA A 150 22.04 -6.40 12.15
CA ALA A 150 23.34 -7.05 12.16
C ALA A 150 24.51 -6.05 12.15
N THR A 151 24.35 -4.89 11.52
CA THR A 151 25.39 -3.86 11.41
C THR A 151 25.35 -2.84 12.56
N MET A 152 24.28 -2.83 13.36
CA MET A 152 24.18 -1.95 14.52
C MET A 152 25.11 -2.40 15.65
N ASN A 153 25.77 -1.43 16.29
CA ASN A 153 26.57 -1.67 17.49
C ASN A 153 25.68 -1.83 18.74
N THR A 154 26.29 -2.25 19.85
CA THR A 154 25.60 -2.48 21.13
C THR A 154 24.79 -1.26 21.57
N LEU A 155 25.37 -0.06 21.53
CA LEU A 155 24.69 1.17 21.99
C LEU A 155 23.48 1.51 21.12
N GLU A 156 23.58 1.29 19.80
CA GLU A 156 22.48 1.53 18.86
C GLU A 156 21.30 0.58 19.06
N ARG A 157 21.54 -0.64 19.55
CA ARG A 157 20.48 -1.63 19.83
C ARG A 157 19.72 -1.39 21.13
N TYR A 158 20.28 -0.59 22.05
CA TYR A 158 19.70 -0.32 23.38
C TYR A 158 19.18 1.12 23.56
N LYS A 159 19.20 1.94 22.50
CA LYS A 159 18.53 3.25 22.47
C LYS A 159 17.09 3.11 22.00
#